data_AF-A0A0Q3MX77-F1
#
_entry.id   AF-A0A0Q3MX77-F1
#
_cell.length_a   1.000
_cell.length_b   1.000
_cell.length_c   1.000
_cell.angle_alpha   90.00
_cell.angle_beta   90.00
_cell.angle_gamma   90.00
#
_symmetry.space_group_name_H-M   'P 1'
#
loop_
_entity.id
_entity.type
_entity.pdbx_description
1 polymer ?
#
loop_
_entity_poly.entity_id
_entity_poly.type
_entity_poly.pdbx_seq_one_letter_code
_entity_poly.pdbx_strand_id
1 'polypeptide(L)'
;MQDRVVGGRRYGAANTRRKHATKQRRNQRKVVISRDQIVQAQKHMASLEAKAAERVIETCVRTESVRKCIFTSSLLACVWRQNYPHDRRGPSIIDENCWSDESFCRDNKLWFALGKTAAEKAAWRAARGRDLKLVTVCPALVTGPGFRRRNSTASIAYLKGSRDMLAEGVLATANVETVAEAHVRAYEAMGNNTAGGRYICYDHVIRRAEDFAELERQLGIPSRTAASVLQSGDEDRPARFELCKRKLARLMSSRRRCTYDDYYYSVTSP
;
A
#
# COMPACT_ATOMS: atom_id res chain seq x y z
N MET A 1 76.12 26.35 -34.45
CA MET A 1 75.58 24.99 -34.22
C MET A 1 75.29 24.85 -32.72
N GLN A 2 74.00 24.76 -32.38
CA GLN A 2 73.31 24.04 -31.26
C GLN A 2 74.04 23.83 -29.91
N ASP A 3 73.41 23.84 -28.72
CA ASP A 3 72.17 24.38 -28.16
C ASP A 3 72.19 24.05 -26.63
N ARG A 4 71.74 25.00 -25.80
CA ARG A 4 71.03 24.89 -24.48
C ARG A 4 71.45 23.93 -23.33
N VAL A 5 71.99 24.55 -22.27
CA VAL A 5 71.42 24.74 -20.90
C VAL A 5 70.34 23.75 -20.34
N VAL A 6 70.73 23.09 -19.23
CA VAL A 6 70.02 22.72 -17.97
C VAL A 6 68.70 21.92 -18.04
N GLY A 7 68.70 20.72 -17.44
CA GLY A 7 67.50 19.92 -17.16
C GLY A 7 67.63 19.03 -15.91
N GLY A 8 67.52 19.63 -14.73
CA GLY A 8 67.46 18.92 -13.46
C GLY A 8 66.05 18.42 -13.09
N ARG A 9 65.99 17.13 -12.69
CA ARG A 9 65.03 16.49 -11.77
C ARG A 9 63.53 16.79 -11.93
N ARG A 10 62.78 15.95 -12.66
CA ARG A 10 61.33 15.73 -12.45
C ARG A 10 60.87 14.29 -12.81
N TYR A 11 61.32 13.27 -12.08
CA TYR A 11 60.82 11.88 -12.23
C TYR A 11 60.26 11.27 -10.93
N GLY A 12 59.96 12.08 -9.91
CA GLY A 12 59.46 11.59 -8.60
C GLY A 12 57.98 11.85 -8.28
N ALA A 13 57.31 12.80 -8.93
CA ALA A 13 56.01 13.31 -8.45
C ALA A 13 54.77 12.65 -9.10
N ALA A 14 54.90 12.08 -10.29
CA ALA A 14 53.77 11.52 -11.03
C ALA A 14 53.35 10.12 -10.52
N ASN A 15 54.31 9.32 -10.03
CA ASN A 15 54.06 7.94 -9.61
C ASN A 15 53.40 7.87 -8.22
N THR A 16 53.68 8.83 -7.33
CA THR A 16 53.06 8.97 -6.01
C THR A 16 51.60 9.44 -6.10
N ARG A 17 51.28 10.33 -7.04
CA ARG A 17 49.88 10.77 -7.28
C ARG A 17 48.99 9.65 -7.84
N ARG A 18 49.52 8.79 -8.73
CA ARG A 18 48.79 7.60 -9.21
C ARG A 18 48.56 6.58 -8.09
N LYS A 19 49.56 6.32 -7.23
CA LYS A 19 49.40 5.41 -6.09
C LYS A 19 48.43 5.96 -5.03
N HIS A 20 48.42 7.27 -4.77
CA HIS A 20 47.43 7.90 -3.89
C HIS A 20 46.01 7.87 -4.47
N ALA A 21 45.83 8.18 -5.77
CA ALA A 21 44.52 8.10 -6.42
C ALA A 21 43.96 6.67 -6.48
N THR A 22 44.82 5.66 -6.60
CA THR A 22 44.42 4.24 -6.62
C THR A 22 44.14 3.70 -5.22
N LYS A 23 44.82 4.21 -4.18
CA LYS A 23 44.59 3.85 -2.77
C LYS A 23 43.34 4.53 -2.20
N GLN A 24 42.98 5.71 -2.69
CA GLN A 24 41.79 6.46 -2.26
C GLN A 24 40.48 5.93 -2.89
N ARG A 25 40.56 5.17 -3.99
CA ARG A 25 39.43 4.43 -4.59
C ARG A 25 39.05 3.13 -3.86
N ARG A 26 39.85 2.67 -2.88
CA ARG A 26 39.66 1.36 -2.22
C ARG A 26 38.91 1.44 -0.88
N ASN A 27 38.42 2.61 -0.48
CA ASN A 27 37.77 2.81 0.81
C ASN A 27 36.31 3.32 0.74
N GLN A 28 35.65 3.20 -0.41
CA GLN A 28 34.18 3.14 -0.41
C GLN A 28 33.78 1.77 0.13
N ARG A 29 33.68 1.66 1.47
CA ARG A 29 32.94 0.58 2.10
C ARG A 29 31.54 0.63 1.51
N LYS A 30 31.23 -0.25 0.56
CA LYS A 30 29.84 -0.55 0.22
C LYS A 30 29.17 -0.87 1.54
N VAL A 31 28.24 -0.02 1.98
CA VAL A 31 27.42 -0.30 3.16
C VAL A 31 26.59 -1.51 2.76
N VAL A 32 27.05 -2.69 3.13
CA VAL A 32 26.29 -3.93 2.97
C VAL A 32 25.25 -3.90 4.07
N ILE A 33 24.04 -3.42 3.74
CA ILE A 33 22.91 -3.48 4.67
C ILE A 33 22.57 -4.96 4.84
N SER A 34 22.66 -5.47 6.07
CA SER A 34 22.34 -6.87 6.35
C SER A 34 20.84 -7.12 6.17
N ARG A 35 20.46 -8.37 5.87
CA ARG A 35 19.04 -8.76 5.81
C ARG A 35 18.30 -8.43 7.12
N ASP A 36 18.99 -8.57 8.26
CA ASP A 36 18.42 -8.26 9.57
C ASP A 36 18.18 -6.77 9.74
N GLN A 37 19.10 -5.91 9.28
CA GLN A 37 18.89 -4.46 9.29
C GLN A 37 17.67 -4.03 8.45
N ILE A 38 17.46 -4.66 7.28
CA ILE A 38 16.28 -4.41 6.44
C ILE A 38 14.99 -4.81 7.18
N VAL A 39 14.98 -6.00 7.79
CA VAL A 39 13.81 -6.48 8.54
C VAL A 39 13.51 -5.58 9.74
N GLN A 40 14.53 -5.13 10.47
CA GLN A 40 14.33 -4.21 11.59
C GLN A 40 13.82 -2.85 11.13
N ALA A 41 14.31 -2.32 10.01
CA ALA A 41 13.78 -1.09 9.43
C ALA A 41 12.29 -1.23 9.03
N GLN A 42 11.90 -2.38 8.46
CA GLN A 42 10.52 -2.66 8.10
C GLN A 42 9.60 -2.80 9.33
N LYS A 43 10.07 -3.48 10.39
CA LYS A 43 9.37 -3.54 11.69
C LYS A 43 9.17 -2.15 12.28
N HIS A 44 10.22 -1.33 12.27
CA HIS A 44 10.17 0.03 12.78
C HIS A 44 9.17 0.89 11.98
N MET A 45 9.18 0.76 10.65
CA MET A 45 8.24 1.46 9.76
C MET A 45 6.78 1.14 10.09
N ALA A 46 6.43 -0.12 10.35
CA ALA A 46 5.06 -0.48 10.77
C ALA A 46 4.63 0.24 12.07
N SER A 47 5.53 0.38 13.04
CA SER A 47 5.25 1.14 14.27
C SER A 47 5.13 2.65 14.02
N LEU A 48 5.96 3.20 13.12
CA LEU A 48 5.88 4.61 12.73
C LEU A 48 4.56 4.93 12.04
N GLU A 49 4.08 4.07 11.14
CA GLU A 49 2.79 4.24 10.48
C GLU A 49 1.64 4.31 11.50
N ALA A 50 1.65 3.44 12.52
CA ALA A 50 0.63 3.45 13.56
C ALA A 50 0.62 4.74 14.38
N LYS A 51 1.80 5.20 14.81
CA LYS A 51 1.95 6.46 15.55
C LYS A 51 1.58 7.68 14.71
N ALA A 52 1.89 7.66 13.41
CA ALA A 52 1.52 8.73 12.50
C ALA A 52 -0.01 8.82 12.34
N ALA A 53 -0.67 7.68 12.14
CA ALA A 53 -2.13 7.61 12.06
C ALA A 53 -2.80 8.12 13.34
N GLU A 54 -2.35 7.66 14.50
CA GLU A 54 -2.85 8.12 15.81
C GLU A 54 -2.75 9.63 15.95
N ARG A 55 -1.57 10.21 15.69
CA ARG A 55 -1.35 11.67 15.80
C ARG A 55 -2.23 12.48 14.85
N VAL A 56 -2.40 12.03 13.61
CA VAL A 56 -3.26 12.73 12.63
C VAL A 56 -4.70 12.73 13.14
N ILE A 57 -5.21 11.60 13.60
CA ILE A 57 -6.57 11.51 14.12
C ILE A 57 -6.74 12.32 15.41
N GLU A 58 -5.79 12.28 16.34
CA GLU A 58 -5.78 13.13 17.54
C GLU A 58 -5.79 14.62 17.17
N THR A 59 -5.04 15.01 16.14
CA THR A 59 -5.03 16.39 15.65
C THR A 59 -6.39 16.76 15.06
N CYS A 60 -7.01 15.88 14.29
CA CYS A 60 -8.37 16.08 13.78
C CYS A 60 -9.39 16.23 14.91
N VAL A 61 -9.33 15.38 15.95
CA VAL A 61 -10.20 15.46 17.13
C VAL A 61 -10.05 16.80 17.87
N ARG A 62 -8.83 17.34 17.94
CA ARG A 62 -8.55 18.61 18.63
C ARG A 62 -8.91 19.85 17.80
N THR A 63 -9.15 19.69 16.50
CA THR A 63 -9.37 20.81 15.58
C THR A 63 -10.86 21.05 15.42
N GLU A 64 -11.36 22.15 15.98
CA GLU A 64 -12.79 22.47 16.02
C GLU A 64 -13.47 22.64 14.67
N SER A 65 -12.74 22.83 13.57
CA SER A 65 -13.33 22.87 12.22
C SER A 65 -13.44 21.49 11.57
N VAL A 66 -12.81 20.45 12.14
CA VAL A 66 -12.77 19.11 11.58
C VAL A 66 -13.79 18.23 12.30
N ARG A 67 -14.85 17.83 11.58
CA ARG A 67 -15.90 16.90 12.09
C ARG A 67 -15.88 15.54 11.41
N LYS A 68 -15.25 15.44 10.24
CA LYS A 68 -15.23 14.25 9.39
C LYS A 68 -13.81 13.96 8.94
N CYS A 69 -13.39 12.70 9.03
CA CYS A 69 -12.11 12.23 8.52
C CYS A 69 -12.31 10.96 7.68
N ILE A 70 -11.73 10.95 6.48
CA ILE A 70 -11.54 9.73 5.70
C ILE A 70 -10.09 9.28 5.90
N PHE A 71 -9.91 8.04 6.32
CA PHE A 71 -8.60 7.43 6.49
C PHE A 71 -8.38 6.33 5.44
N THR A 72 -7.34 6.48 4.62
CA THR A 72 -6.96 5.48 3.62
C THR A 72 -6.19 4.35 4.29
N SER A 73 -6.86 3.23 4.50
CA SER A 73 -6.27 1.97 4.97
C SER A 73 -5.82 1.13 3.78
N SER A 74 -5.99 -0.19 3.84
CA SER A 74 -5.69 -1.14 2.76
C SER A 74 -6.49 -2.43 2.95
N LEU A 75 -6.77 -3.13 1.85
CA LEU A 75 -7.29 -4.50 1.89
C LEU A 75 -6.40 -5.44 2.72
N LEU A 76 -5.09 -5.16 2.80
CA LEU A 76 -4.16 -5.93 3.65
C LEU A 76 -4.46 -5.84 5.15
N ALA A 77 -5.28 -4.89 5.58
CA ALA A 77 -5.78 -4.83 6.95
C ALA A 77 -6.99 -5.77 7.18
N CYS A 78 -7.47 -6.46 6.15
CA CYS A 78 -8.66 -7.33 6.21
C CYS A 78 -8.35 -8.83 5.98
N VAL A 79 -7.31 -9.16 5.20
CA VAL A 79 -7.16 -10.50 4.59
C VAL A 79 -6.25 -11.48 5.34
N TRP A 80 -5.30 -11.02 6.15
CA TRP A 80 -4.26 -11.88 6.73
C TRP A 80 -4.65 -12.40 8.10
N ARG A 81 -5.08 -13.66 8.20
CA ARG A 81 -5.66 -14.21 9.44
C ARG A 81 -5.25 -15.66 9.63
N GLN A 82 -5.12 -16.08 10.88
CA GLN A 82 -4.64 -17.43 11.20
C GLN A 82 -5.74 -18.49 11.13
N ASN A 83 -6.96 -18.15 11.56
CA ASN A 83 -8.07 -19.09 11.71
C ASN A 83 -9.32 -18.56 11.01
N TYR A 84 -9.57 -19.01 9.79
CA TYR A 84 -10.92 -18.95 9.24
C TYR A 84 -11.66 -20.22 9.65
N PRO A 85 -12.89 -20.14 10.19
CA PRO A 85 -13.73 -21.31 10.28
C PRO A 85 -13.93 -21.83 8.85
N HIS A 86 -13.42 -23.02 8.59
CA HIS A 86 -13.63 -23.69 7.31
C HIS A 86 -15.09 -24.15 7.27
N ASP A 87 -15.95 -23.35 6.67
CA ASP A 87 -17.26 -23.84 6.30
C ASP A 87 -17.09 -24.80 5.11
N ARG A 88 -17.59 -26.03 5.24
CA ARG A 88 -17.55 -27.03 4.16
C ARG A 88 -18.52 -26.70 3.03
N ARG A 89 -19.30 -25.62 3.15
CA ARG A 89 -20.39 -25.25 2.24
C ARG A 89 -20.04 -24.17 1.20
N GLY A 90 -18.85 -23.59 1.24
CA GLY A 90 -18.44 -22.57 0.26
C GLY A 90 -17.27 -21.70 0.72
N PRO A 91 -16.83 -20.74 -0.12
CA PRO A 91 -15.77 -19.81 0.26
C PRO A 91 -16.20 -18.94 1.45
N SER A 92 -15.27 -18.69 2.36
CA SER A 92 -15.50 -17.76 3.47
C SER A 92 -15.48 -16.32 2.97
N ILE A 93 -16.44 -15.50 3.41
CA ILE A 93 -16.57 -14.12 2.95
C ILE A 93 -15.60 -13.21 3.71
N ILE A 94 -14.83 -12.41 2.98
CA ILE A 94 -14.05 -11.28 3.50
C ILE A 94 -14.84 -10.00 3.26
N ASP A 95 -15.35 -9.42 4.33
CA ASP A 95 -16.07 -8.15 4.30
C ASP A 95 -15.39 -7.08 5.18
N GLU A 96 -16.05 -5.93 5.32
CA GLU A 96 -15.52 -4.79 6.08
C GLU A 96 -15.37 -5.05 7.58
N ASN A 97 -15.91 -6.16 8.11
CA ASN A 97 -15.77 -6.55 9.51
C ASN A 97 -14.51 -7.41 9.76
N CYS A 98 -13.87 -7.89 8.70
CA CYS A 98 -12.68 -8.73 8.79
C CYS A 98 -11.43 -7.91 9.08
N TRP A 99 -10.63 -8.34 10.05
CA TRP A 99 -9.38 -7.70 10.46
C TRP A 99 -8.21 -8.66 10.36
N SER A 100 -7.09 -8.18 9.82
CA SER A 100 -5.86 -8.95 9.82
C SER A 100 -5.28 -9.10 11.23
N ASP A 101 -4.67 -10.26 11.46
CA ASP A 101 -4.02 -10.63 12.70
C ASP A 101 -2.58 -10.10 12.69
N GLU A 102 -2.26 -9.25 13.68
CA GLU A 102 -0.92 -8.65 13.76
C GLU A 102 0.17 -9.67 14.10
N SER A 103 -0.17 -10.71 14.87
CA SER A 103 0.71 -11.85 15.14
C SER A 103 1.02 -12.60 13.85
N PHE A 104 0.00 -12.99 13.10
CA PHE A 104 0.17 -13.66 11.80
C PHE A 104 1.04 -12.83 10.85
N CYS A 105 0.77 -11.52 10.74
CA CYS A 105 1.58 -10.64 9.91
C CYS A 105 3.04 -10.59 10.37
N ARG A 106 3.30 -10.59 11.69
CA ARG A 106 4.66 -10.55 12.26
C ARG A 106 5.41 -11.85 12.01
N ASP A 107 4.75 -12.99 12.22
CA ASP A 107 5.34 -14.32 12.09
C ASP A 107 5.69 -14.62 10.63
N ASN A 108 4.84 -14.19 9.69
CA ASN A 108 5.05 -14.33 8.25
C ASN A 108 5.85 -13.18 7.62
N LYS A 109 6.38 -12.24 8.43
CA LYS A 109 7.18 -11.08 7.98
C LYS A 109 6.45 -10.22 6.93
N LEU A 110 5.13 -10.11 7.06
CA LEU A 110 4.23 -9.27 6.25
C LEU A 110 4.19 -7.85 6.82
N TRP A 111 5.35 -7.19 6.91
CA TRP A 111 5.52 -5.92 7.62
C TRP A 111 4.65 -4.78 7.11
N PHE A 112 4.36 -4.76 5.80
CA PHE A 112 3.49 -3.75 5.20
C PHE A 112 2.02 -3.97 5.61
N ALA A 113 1.54 -5.21 5.58
CA ALA A 113 0.21 -5.55 6.10
C ALA A 113 0.09 -5.26 7.59
N LEU A 114 1.14 -5.55 8.38
CA LEU A 114 1.22 -5.20 9.79
C LEU A 114 1.07 -3.68 10.02
N GLY A 115 1.82 -2.88 9.24
CA GLY A 115 1.76 -1.42 9.31
C GLY A 115 0.36 -0.88 9.01
N LYS A 116 -0.26 -1.33 7.91
CA LYS A 116 -1.64 -0.95 7.54
C LYS A 116 -2.66 -1.34 8.60
N THR A 117 -2.56 -2.56 9.13
CA THR A 117 -3.46 -3.04 10.18
C THR A 117 -3.33 -2.22 11.46
N ALA A 118 -2.09 -2.02 11.93
CA ALA A 118 -1.82 -1.28 13.15
C ALA A 118 -2.22 0.20 13.02
N ALA A 119 -1.97 0.81 11.87
CA ALA A 119 -2.37 2.18 11.58
C ALA A 119 -3.89 2.38 11.57
N GLU A 120 -4.63 1.47 10.93
CA GLU A 120 -6.09 1.56 10.94
C GLU A 120 -6.67 1.36 12.34
N LYS A 121 -6.17 0.38 13.12
CA LYS A 121 -6.60 0.17 14.51
C LYS A 121 -6.27 1.38 15.40
N ALA A 122 -5.08 1.97 15.23
CA ALA A 122 -4.69 3.16 15.97
C ALA A 122 -5.59 4.36 15.65
N ALA A 123 -5.92 4.57 14.37
CA ALA A 123 -6.87 5.59 13.94
C ALA A 123 -8.25 5.41 14.58
N TRP A 124 -8.81 4.19 14.55
CA TRP A 124 -10.10 3.90 15.19
C TRP A 124 -10.05 4.08 16.71
N ARG A 125 -8.97 3.66 17.37
CA ARG A 125 -8.77 3.85 18.81
C ARG A 125 -8.72 5.32 19.20
N ALA A 126 -8.03 6.15 18.42
CA ALA A 126 -7.92 7.59 18.65
C ALA A 126 -9.26 8.34 18.43
N ALA A 127 -10.07 7.90 17.46
CA ALA A 127 -11.38 8.50 17.19
C ALA A 127 -12.50 8.01 18.14
N ARG A 128 -12.31 6.87 18.81
CA ARG A 128 -13.37 6.21 19.61
C ARG A 128 -13.88 7.11 20.73
N GLY A 129 -15.20 7.35 20.75
CA GLY A 129 -15.87 8.15 21.78
C GLY A 129 -15.52 9.64 21.72
N ARG A 130 -15.04 10.13 20.57
CA ARG A 130 -14.73 11.55 20.32
C ARG A 130 -15.70 12.12 19.28
N ASP A 131 -15.80 13.46 19.22
CA ASP A 131 -16.59 14.18 18.21
C ASP A 131 -15.87 14.25 16.85
N LEU A 132 -15.46 13.09 16.35
CA LEU A 132 -14.88 12.94 15.01
C LEU A 132 -15.50 11.75 14.32
N LYS A 133 -16.23 12.01 13.25
CA LYS A 133 -16.75 10.94 12.40
C LYS A 133 -15.62 10.39 11.53
N LEU A 134 -15.20 9.16 11.80
CA LEU A 134 -14.17 8.46 11.04
C LEU A 134 -14.80 7.44 10.08
N VAL A 135 -14.33 7.42 8.84
CA VAL A 135 -14.56 6.34 7.88
C VAL A 135 -13.23 5.89 7.31
N THR A 136 -13.06 4.59 7.11
CA THR A 136 -11.86 4.04 6.46
C THR A 136 -12.21 3.45 5.09
N VAL A 137 -11.36 3.73 4.10
CA VAL A 137 -11.41 3.06 2.79
C VAL A 137 -10.22 2.12 2.72
N CYS A 138 -10.48 0.85 2.43
CA CYS A 138 -9.52 -0.25 2.36
C CYS A 138 -9.32 -0.66 0.90
N PRO A 139 -8.52 0.10 0.12
CA PRO A 139 -8.26 -0.24 -1.27
C PRO A 139 -7.39 -1.50 -1.38
N ALA A 140 -7.67 -2.29 -2.42
CA ALA A 140 -6.77 -3.32 -2.91
C ALA A 140 -5.52 -2.71 -3.58
N LEU A 141 -4.73 -3.50 -4.31
CA LEU A 141 -3.55 -2.96 -4.97
C LEU A 141 -3.94 -1.87 -5.98
N VAL A 142 -3.55 -0.64 -5.70
CA VAL A 142 -3.91 0.50 -6.55
C VAL A 142 -3.15 0.42 -7.89
N THR A 143 -3.88 0.55 -8.98
CA THR A 143 -3.42 0.51 -10.38
C THR A 143 -4.03 1.67 -11.16
N GLY A 144 -3.57 1.94 -12.39
CA GLY A 144 -4.16 2.98 -13.25
C GLY A 144 -3.14 3.75 -14.09
N PRO A 145 -3.62 4.58 -15.04
CA PRO A 145 -2.76 5.42 -15.88
C PRO A 145 -1.92 6.36 -15.00
N GLY A 146 -0.60 6.39 -15.21
CA GLY A 146 0.34 7.20 -14.42
C GLY A 146 0.86 6.57 -13.11
N PHE A 147 0.22 5.52 -12.59
CA PHE A 147 0.71 4.78 -11.41
C PHE A 147 1.69 3.65 -11.77
N ARG A 148 1.60 3.12 -12.99
CA ARG A 148 2.31 1.92 -13.49
C ARG A 148 3.86 1.94 -13.40
N ARG A 149 4.51 3.07 -13.08
CA ARG A 149 6.00 3.13 -12.96
C ARG A 149 6.56 4.02 -11.84
N ARG A 150 5.71 4.67 -11.03
CA ARG A 150 6.17 5.69 -10.05
C ARG A 150 6.25 5.21 -8.60
N ASN A 151 5.54 4.14 -8.23
CA ASN A 151 5.44 3.70 -6.83
C ASN A 151 5.75 2.19 -6.68
N SER A 152 6.92 1.79 -7.16
CA SER A 152 7.35 0.38 -7.11
C SER A 152 7.49 -0.12 -5.68
N THR A 153 7.98 0.69 -4.73
CA THR A 153 8.24 0.23 -3.35
C THR A 153 6.98 -0.19 -2.61
N ALA A 154 5.93 0.64 -2.59
CA ALA A 154 4.68 0.29 -1.89
C ALA A 154 3.95 -0.87 -2.58
N SER A 155 3.98 -0.92 -3.92
CA SER A 155 3.39 -2.00 -4.70
C SER A 155 4.12 -3.33 -4.48
N ILE A 156 5.47 -3.32 -4.47
CA ILE A 156 6.31 -4.48 -4.15
C ILE A 156 6.06 -4.95 -2.71
N ALA A 157 5.94 -4.01 -1.77
CA ALA A 157 5.66 -4.32 -0.38
C ALA A 157 4.26 -4.92 -0.18
N TYR A 158 3.26 -4.42 -0.93
CA TYR A 158 1.91 -4.98 -0.96
C TYR A 158 1.91 -6.41 -1.49
N LEU A 159 2.66 -6.67 -2.56
CA LEU A 159 2.78 -8.00 -3.18
C LEU A 159 3.61 -8.99 -2.37
N LYS A 160 4.06 -8.63 -1.16
CA LYS A 160 4.59 -9.60 -0.20
C LYS A 160 3.47 -10.54 0.22
N GLY A 161 3.63 -11.84 -0.06
CA GLY A 161 2.58 -12.85 0.16
C GLY A 161 1.56 -12.96 -0.98
N SER A 162 1.82 -12.35 -2.15
CA SER A 162 0.89 -12.39 -3.28
C SER A 162 0.52 -13.78 -3.78
N ARG A 163 1.43 -14.77 -3.63
CA ARG A 163 1.15 -16.16 -3.98
C ARG A 163 0.08 -16.77 -3.08
N ASP A 164 0.18 -16.53 -1.78
CA ASP A 164 -0.83 -16.97 -0.82
C ASP A 164 -2.15 -16.22 -1.10
N MET A 165 -2.10 -14.91 -1.32
CA MET A 165 -3.29 -14.13 -1.67
C MET A 165 -3.97 -14.63 -2.97
N LEU A 166 -3.18 -15.05 -3.97
CA LEU A 166 -3.69 -15.62 -5.22
C LEU A 166 -4.36 -16.97 -4.96
N ALA A 167 -3.68 -17.89 -4.26
CA ALA A 167 -4.20 -19.22 -3.93
C ALA A 167 -5.47 -19.16 -3.05
N GLU A 168 -5.54 -18.17 -2.18
CA GLU A 168 -6.66 -17.96 -1.26
C GLU A 168 -7.82 -17.17 -1.90
N GLY A 169 -7.63 -16.58 -3.10
CA GLY A 169 -8.66 -15.85 -3.83
C GLY A 169 -8.89 -14.40 -3.37
N VAL A 170 -7.91 -13.80 -2.67
CA VAL A 170 -8.00 -12.46 -2.09
C VAL A 170 -7.06 -11.43 -2.74
N LEU A 171 -6.26 -11.84 -3.73
CA LEU A 171 -5.44 -10.90 -4.50
C LEU A 171 -6.33 -10.07 -5.42
N ALA A 172 -6.35 -8.75 -5.21
CA ALA A 172 -7.20 -7.85 -5.99
C ALA A 172 -6.50 -6.54 -6.35
N THR A 173 -7.02 -5.87 -7.38
CA THR A 173 -6.58 -4.55 -7.82
C THR A 173 -7.73 -3.55 -7.77
N ALA A 174 -7.39 -2.27 -7.62
CA ALA A 174 -8.31 -1.15 -7.68
C ALA A 174 -7.74 -0.07 -8.60
N ASN A 175 -8.54 0.51 -9.49
CA ASN A 175 -8.17 1.69 -10.25
C ASN A 175 -8.11 2.89 -9.30
N VAL A 176 -7.05 3.70 -9.41
CA VAL A 176 -6.86 4.94 -8.65
C VAL A 176 -8.07 5.89 -8.74
N GLU A 177 -8.74 5.93 -9.89
CA GLU A 177 -9.96 6.72 -10.10
C GLU A 177 -11.13 6.19 -9.26
N THR A 178 -11.34 4.87 -9.25
CA THR A 178 -12.35 4.23 -8.38
C THR A 178 -12.06 4.51 -6.91
N VAL A 179 -10.79 4.41 -6.49
CA VAL A 179 -10.39 4.69 -5.11
C VAL A 179 -10.66 6.15 -4.76
N ALA A 180 -10.30 7.09 -5.63
CA ALA A 180 -10.57 8.52 -5.42
C ALA A 180 -12.07 8.81 -5.31
N GLU A 181 -12.88 8.26 -6.22
CA GLU A 181 -14.33 8.42 -6.16
C GLU A 181 -14.91 7.82 -4.87
N ALA A 182 -14.45 6.64 -4.45
CA ALA A 182 -14.89 6.02 -3.19
C ALA A 182 -14.65 6.92 -1.97
N HIS A 183 -13.53 7.64 -1.92
CA HIS A 183 -13.24 8.58 -0.83
C HIS A 183 -14.21 9.76 -0.84
N VAL A 184 -14.46 10.35 -2.01
CA VAL A 184 -15.40 11.49 -2.17
C VAL A 184 -16.82 11.06 -1.77
N ARG A 185 -17.31 9.95 -2.31
CA ARG A 185 -18.66 9.44 -2.02
C ARG A 185 -18.82 9.11 -0.54
N ALA A 186 -17.81 8.51 0.09
CA ALA A 186 -17.84 8.24 1.52
C ALA A 186 -17.93 9.53 2.32
N TYR A 187 -17.13 10.55 1.98
CA TYR A 187 -17.12 11.83 2.67
C TYR A 187 -18.43 12.62 2.55
N GLU A 188 -19.05 12.59 1.37
CA GLU A 188 -20.37 13.19 1.12
C GLU A 188 -21.45 12.48 1.95
N ALA A 189 -21.49 11.15 1.88
CA ALA A 189 -22.46 10.33 2.62
C ALA A 189 -22.27 10.38 4.14
N MET A 190 -21.09 10.74 4.63
CA MET A 190 -20.89 11.00 6.05
C MET A 190 -21.74 12.18 6.55
N GLY A 191 -22.00 13.18 5.71
CA GLY A 191 -22.83 14.34 6.06
C GLY A 191 -24.28 13.98 6.31
N ASN A 192 -24.82 13.01 5.56
CA ASN A 192 -26.20 12.53 5.70
C ASN A 192 -26.36 11.40 6.72
N ASN A 193 -25.33 11.15 7.52
CA ASN A 193 -25.21 10.04 8.44
C ASN A 193 -25.37 8.62 7.83
N THR A 194 -25.18 8.46 6.51
CA THR A 194 -25.37 7.17 5.80
C THR A 194 -24.06 6.41 5.55
N ALA A 195 -22.90 7.07 5.66
CA ALA A 195 -21.60 6.41 5.66
C ALA A 195 -20.97 6.36 7.06
N GLY A 196 -20.36 5.23 7.37
CA GLY A 196 -19.71 4.94 8.66
C GLY A 196 -18.91 3.63 8.60
N GLY A 197 -17.93 3.47 9.48
CA GLY A 197 -17.11 2.26 9.53
C GLY A 197 -16.13 2.14 8.36
N ARG A 198 -15.87 0.91 7.93
CA ARG A 198 -14.86 0.56 6.92
C ARG A 198 -15.51 0.27 5.57
N TYR A 199 -14.78 0.42 4.47
CA TYR A 199 -15.21 0.12 3.09
C TYR A 199 -14.11 -0.59 2.31
N ILE A 200 -14.34 -1.82 1.85
CA ILE A 200 -13.40 -2.52 0.97
C ILE A 200 -13.56 -2.00 -0.47
N CYS A 201 -12.45 -1.66 -1.12
CA CYS A 201 -12.43 -1.07 -2.46
C CYS A 201 -11.53 -1.86 -3.41
N TYR A 202 -12.13 -2.55 -4.37
CA TYR A 202 -11.44 -3.24 -5.47
C TYR A 202 -12.30 -3.26 -6.72
N ASP A 203 -11.66 -3.40 -7.88
CA ASP A 203 -12.31 -3.53 -9.19
C ASP A 203 -12.23 -4.96 -9.70
N HIS A 204 -11.07 -5.59 -9.57
CA HIS A 204 -10.80 -6.91 -10.13
C HIS A 204 -10.09 -7.82 -9.13
N VAL A 205 -10.54 -9.07 -9.03
CA VAL A 205 -9.87 -10.13 -8.26
C VAL A 205 -9.04 -10.95 -9.23
N ILE A 206 -7.74 -11.03 -9.00
CA ILE A 206 -6.79 -11.82 -9.77
C ILE A 206 -6.94 -13.27 -9.33
N ARG A 207 -7.36 -14.12 -10.26
CA ARG A 207 -7.58 -15.55 -10.00
C ARG A 207 -6.59 -16.45 -10.72
N ARG A 208 -6.03 -15.99 -11.83
CA ARG A 208 -5.18 -16.78 -12.71
C ARG A 208 -3.73 -16.33 -12.65
N ALA A 209 -2.83 -17.26 -12.92
CA ALA A 209 -1.40 -17.00 -12.92
C ALA A 209 -0.99 -16.03 -14.05
N GLU A 210 -1.68 -16.07 -15.19
CA GLU A 210 -1.43 -15.18 -16.33
C GLU A 210 -1.78 -13.73 -15.97
N ASP A 211 -2.93 -13.52 -15.32
CA ASP A 211 -3.35 -12.20 -14.85
C ASP A 211 -2.36 -11.64 -13.82
N PHE A 212 -1.82 -12.51 -12.96
CA PHE A 212 -0.80 -12.12 -12.00
C PHE A 212 0.54 -11.78 -12.67
N ALA A 213 0.97 -12.56 -13.66
CA ALA A 213 2.19 -12.29 -14.42
C ALA A 213 2.10 -10.97 -15.21
N GLU A 214 0.93 -10.67 -15.77
CA GLU A 214 0.66 -9.39 -16.43
C GLU A 214 0.72 -8.22 -15.44
N LEU A 215 0.17 -8.38 -14.24
CA LEU A 215 0.31 -7.38 -13.17
C LEU A 215 1.79 -7.14 -12.80
N GLU A 216 2.60 -8.20 -12.62
CA GLU A 216 4.03 -8.09 -12.34
C GLU A 216 4.75 -7.29 -13.45
N ARG A 217 4.43 -7.61 -14.72
CA ARG A 217 4.97 -6.94 -15.90
C ARG A 217 4.60 -5.45 -15.93
N GLN A 218 3.33 -5.13 -15.65
CA GLN A 218 2.85 -3.74 -15.62
C GLN A 218 3.53 -2.91 -14.53
N LEU A 219 3.90 -3.54 -13.41
CA LEU A 219 4.59 -2.89 -12.28
C LEU A 219 6.11 -2.85 -12.44
N GLY A 220 6.67 -3.46 -13.50
CA GLY A 220 8.11 -3.57 -13.70
C GLY A 220 8.80 -4.42 -12.64
N ILE A 221 8.09 -5.37 -12.03
CA ILE A 221 8.62 -6.28 -11.03
C ILE A 221 9.14 -7.53 -11.76
N PRO A 222 10.36 -8.01 -11.48
CA PRO A 222 10.86 -9.24 -12.09
C PRO A 222 9.89 -10.38 -11.77
N SER A 223 9.40 -11.07 -12.81
CA SER A 223 8.38 -12.10 -12.62
C SER A 223 8.90 -13.17 -11.67
N ARG A 224 8.22 -13.35 -10.54
CA ARG A 224 8.47 -14.45 -9.61
C ARG A 224 7.67 -15.69 -9.99
N THR A 225 6.81 -15.58 -11.00
CA THR A 225 5.75 -16.53 -11.32
C THR A 225 6.25 -17.66 -12.24
N ALA A 226 7.18 -17.36 -13.15
CA ALA A 226 7.66 -18.33 -14.15
C ALA A 226 8.33 -19.60 -13.59
N ALA A 227 8.83 -19.58 -12.34
CA ALA A 227 9.64 -20.69 -11.83
C ALA A 227 8.89 -21.70 -10.93
N SER A 228 7.68 -21.41 -10.43
CA SER A 228 7.04 -22.31 -9.44
C SER A 228 5.55 -22.59 -9.63
N VAL A 229 4.81 -21.83 -10.43
CA VAL A 229 3.39 -22.14 -10.69
C VAL A 229 3.27 -23.36 -11.60
N LEU A 230 4.23 -23.56 -12.51
CA LEU A 230 4.34 -24.76 -13.36
C LEU A 230 4.62 -26.07 -12.58
N GLN A 231 4.79 -26.02 -11.24
CA GLN A 231 5.04 -27.21 -10.40
C GLN A 231 3.85 -27.62 -9.53
N SER A 232 2.82 -26.78 -9.40
CA SER A 232 1.60 -27.11 -8.64
C SER A 232 0.43 -27.22 -9.60
N GLY A 233 0.18 -28.43 -10.12
CA GLY A 233 -0.97 -28.76 -10.96
C GLY A 233 -2.31 -28.75 -10.22
N ASP A 234 -2.64 -27.64 -9.56
CA ASP A 234 -3.84 -27.46 -8.74
C ASP A 234 -4.62 -26.19 -9.18
N GLU A 235 -4.71 -25.96 -10.50
CA GLU A 235 -5.46 -24.81 -11.05
C GLU A 235 -6.98 -24.88 -10.83
N ASP A 236 -7.50 -26.03 -10.38
CA ASP A 236 -8.94 -26.30 -10.25
C ASP A 236 -9.43 -26.26 -8.79
N ARG A 237 -8.57 -25.86 -7.84
CA ARG A 237 -9.00 -25.73 -6.45
C ARG A 237 -9.89 -24.48 -6.28
N PRO A 238 -11.12 -24.61 -5.75
CA PRO A 238 -11.98 -23.45 -5.54
C PRO A 238 -11.32 -22.47 -4.56
N ALA A 239 -11.43 -21.18 -4.86
CA ALA A 239 -10.96 -20.11 -3.98
C ALA A 239 -11.50 -20.31 -2.57
N ARG A 240 -10.61 -20.21 -1.57
CA ARG A 240 -10.98 -20.38 -0.16
C ARG A 240 -11.79 -19.21 0.38
N PHE A 241 -11.57 -18.02 -0.18
CA PHE A 241 -12.26 -16.81 0.21
C PHE A 241 -12.90 -16.08 -0.95
N GLU A 242 -13.94 -15.32 -0.63
CA GLU A 242 -14.58 -14.38 -1.53
C GLU A 242 -14.55 -12.97 -0.94
N LEU A 243 -13.98 -12.02 -1.67
CA LEU A 243 -14.00 -10.61 -1.29
C LEU A 243 -15.41 -10.03 -1.50
N CYS A 244 -15.90 -9.29 -0.51
CA CYS A 244 -17.18 -8.59 -0.58
C CYS A 244 -16.97 -7.07 -0.54
N LYS A 245 -17.40 -6.37 -1.60
CA LYS A 245 -17.49 -4.89 -1.66
C LYS A 245 -18.91 -4.37 -1.66
N ARG A 246 -19.89 -5.15 -1.19
CA ARG A 246 -21.32 -4.83 -1.31
C ARG A 246 -21.68 -3.49 -0.66
N LYS A 247 -21.02 -3.14 0.45
CA LYS A 247 -21.23 -1.86 1.13
C LYS A 247 -20.75 -0.68 0.28
N LEU A 248 -19.56 -0.79 -0.31
CA LEU A 248 -19.05 0.23 -1.22
C LEU A 248 -19.90 0.32 -2.49
N ALA A 249 -20.29 -0.81 -3.08
CA ALA A 249 -21.13 -0.83 -4.27
C ALA A 249 -22.44 -0.04 -4.06
N ARG A 250 -23.13 -0.26 -2.92
CA ARG A 250 -24.33 0.51 -2.56
C ARG A 250 -24.06 2.01 -2.44
N LEU A 251 -22.95 2.38 -1.82
CA LEU A 251 -22.53 3.77 -1.67
C LEU A 251 -22.28 4.42 -3.05
N MET A 252 -21.57 3.71 -3.94
CA MET A 252 -21.21 4.20 -5.28
C MET A 252 -22.42 4.29 -6.22
N SER A 253 -23.39 3.38 -6.09
CA SER A 253 -24.63 3.39 -6.87
C SER A 253 -25.65 4.44 -6.40
N SER A 254 -25.46 5.04 -5.22
CA SER A 254 -26.33 6.14 -4.78
C SER A 254 -26.17 7.35 -5.70
N ARG A 255 -27.27 7.96 -6.15
CA ARG A 255 -27.21 9.16 -7.00
C ARG A 255 -26.47 10.27 -6.25
N ARG A 256 -25.54 10.96 -6.93
CA ARG A 256 -25.03 12.24 -6.43
C ARG A 256 -26.23 13.18 -6.32
N ARG A 257 -26.62 13.54 -5.09
CA ARG A 257 -27.37 14.78 -4.90
C ARG A 257 -26.33 15.89 -5.01
N CYS A 258 -26.02 16.28 -6.24
CA CYS A 258 -25.19 17.46 -6.48
C CYS A 258 -25.96 18.66 -5.91
N THR A 259 -25.49 19.24 -4.82
CA THR A 259 -25.93 20.56 -4.34
C THR A 259 -25.15 21.69 -5.01
N TYR A 260 -24.51 21.42 -6.15
CA TYR A 260 -23.74 22.41 -6.89
C TYR A 260 -24.64 23.43 -7.60
N ASP A 261 -25.91 23.09 -7.86
CA ASP A 261 -26.87 23.98 -8.53
C ASP A 261 -27.39 25.11 -7.62
N ASP A 262 -27.26 25.03 -6.29
CA ASP A 262 -27.78 26.07 -5.38
C ASP A 262 -26.86 27.30 -5.25
N TYR A 263 -25.58 27.19 -5.64
CA TYR A 263 -24.63 28.30 -5.54
C TYR A 263 -24.61 29.24 -6.75
N TYR A 264 -25.24 28.87 -7.87
CA TYR A 264 -25.22 29.67 -9.10
C TYR A 264 -26.55 30.37 -9.44
N TYR A 265 -27.66 30.05 -8.76
CA TYR A 265 -28.97 30.66 -9.05
C TYR A 265 -29.43 31.72 -8.04
N SER A 266 -28.64 32.02 -6.99
CA SER A 266 -28.99 33.04 -5.99
C SER A 266 -28.36 34.42 -6.25
N VAL A 267 -27.60 34.59 -7.34
CA VAL A 267 -27.00 35.89 -7.72
C VAL A 267 -27.30 36.23 -9.17
N THR A 268 -28.58 36.22 -9.54
CA THR A 268 -29.11 37.02 -10.66
C THR A 268 -30.63 36.97 -10.64
N SER A 269 -31.26 37.90 -9.93
CA SER A 269 -32.52 38.47 -10.38
C SER A 269 -32.56 39.95 -9.96
N PRO A 270 -32.92 40.84 -10.91
CA PRO A 270 -32.85 42.30 -10.77
C PRO A 270 -33.95 42.89 -9.87
#